data_AF-A0A3D5Q508-F1
#
_entry.id   AF-A0A3D5Q508-F1
#
_cell.length_a   1.000
_cell.length_b   1.000
_cell.length_c   1.000
_cell.angle_alpha   90.00
_cell.angle_beta   90.00
_cell.angle_gamma   90.00
#
_symmetry.space_group_name_H-M   'P 1'
#
loop_
_entity.id
_entity.type
_entity.pdbx_description
1 polymer ?
#
loop_
_entity_poly.entity_id
_entity_poly.type
_entity_poly.pdbx_seq_one_letter_code
_entity_poly.pdbx_strand_id
1 'polypeptide(L)'
;PAYTTLLVTWDPLITDYQAVRDRVLDCLSKSDSDTTRGAARLHRIPVWYSTNSGPDLEAVARHAGITIDEVIRIHSETRYLVYALGFAPGFAFLGETDERIAMPRKQTPRARVPAGSVAIANRQTAIYPLESPGGWQLIGLSPVRLFNPQNLSLLKTGDAVQFCPVTEAEYREMAGGTS
;
A
#
# COMPACT_ATOMS: atom_id res chain seq x y z
N PRO A 1 -9.21 -5.02 10.22
CA PRO A 1 -9.00 -6.21 9.35
C PRO A 1 -7.55 -6.23 8.82
N ALA A 2 -6.87 -7.36 9.00
CA ALA A 2 -5.58 -7.64 8.40
C ALA A 2 -5.74 -8.76 7.34
N TYR A 3 -4.63 -9.12 6.68
CA TYR A 3 -4.58 -10.04 5.53
C TYR A 3 -5.46 -11.29 5.64
N THR A 4 -5.48 -11.96 6.79
CA THR A 4 -6.29 -13.17 7.03
C THR A 4 -7.05 -13.13 8.36
N THR A 5 -7.01 -11.99 9.05
CA THR A 5 -7.53 -11.91 10.42
C THR A 5 -8.38 -10.66 10.63
N LEU A 6 -9.43 -10.78 11.44
CA LEU A 6 -10.25 -9.67 11.88
C LEU A 6 -10.10 -9.52 13.39
N LEU A 7 -9.67 -8.33 13.84
CA LEU A 7 -9.74 -7.96 15.25
C LEU A 7 -11.16 -7.50 15.55
N VAL A 8 -11.82 -8.16 16.51
CA VAL A 8 -13.13 -7.78 17.02
C VAL A 8 -12.93 -7.29 18.46
N THR A 9 -13.34 -6.06 18.73
CA THR A 9 -13.30 -5.45 20.06
C THR A 9 -14.72 -5.21 20.55
N TRP A 10 -14.98 -5.46 21.82
CA TRP A 10 -16.26 -5.17 22.47
C TRP A 10 -16.02 -4.64 23.88
N ASP A 11 -17.05 -4.00 24.44
CA ASP A 11 -17.04 -3.57 25.84
C ASP A 11 -17.52 -4.72 26.74
N PRO A 12 -16.68 -5.25 27.65
CA PRO A 12 -17.04 -6.36 28.53
C PRO A 12 -18.14 -6.00 29.54
N LEU A 13 -18.44 -4.71 29.75
CA LEU A 13 -19.54 -4.27 30.63
C LEU A 13 -20.90 -4.31 29.93
N ILE A 14 -20.92 -4.35 28.59
CA ILE A 14 -22.14 -4.36 27.77
C ILE A 14 -22.46 -5.77 27.27
N THR A 15 -21.44 -6.57 26.95
CA THR A 15 -21.62 -7.91 26.39
C THR A 15 -20.47 -8.84 26.76
N ASP A 16 -20.71 -10.15 26.72
CA ASP A 16 -19.72 -11.17 27.03
C ASP A 16 -19.14 -11.83 25.77
N TYR A 17 -18.09 -12.62 25.99
CA TYR A 17 -17.38 -13.31 24.92
C TYR A 17 -18.26 -14.30 24.15
N GLN A 18 -19.17 -15.03 24.83
CA GLN A 18 -20.00 -16.03 24.17
C GLN A 18 -21.00 -15.36 23.23
N ALA A 19 -21.66 -14.29 23.68
CA ALA A 19 -22.59 -13.52 22.87
C ALA A 19 -21.91 -12.93 21.63
N VAL A 20 -20.72 -12.35 21.77
CA VAL A 20 -19.95 -11.83 20.64
C VAL A 20 -19.53 -12.94 19.69
N ARG A 21 -19.02 -14.05 20.21
CA ARG A 21 -18.58 -15.20 19.40
C ARG A 21 -19.73 -15.78 18.60
N ASP A 22 -20.85 -16.06 19.24
CA ASP A 22 -21.99 -16.68 18.60
C ASP A 22 -22.60 -15.74 17.55
N ARG A 23 -22.60 -14.43 17.80
CA ARG A 23 -22.99 -13.42 16.80
C ARG A 23 -22.05 -13.39 15.60
N VAL A 24 -20.74 -13.48 15.82
CA VAL A 24 -19.76 -13.54 14.73
C VAL A 24 -19.96 -14.81 13.90
N LEU A 25 -20.14 -15.97 14.54
CA LEU A 25 -20.40 -17.24 13.85
C LEU A 25 -21.72 -17.20 13.06
N ASP A 26 -22.77 -16.62 13.62
CA ASP A 26 -24.06 -16.42 12.95
C ASP A 26 -23.89 -15.54 11.69
N CYS A 27 -23.20 -14.40 11.80
CA CYS A 27 -22.90 -13.53 10.66
C CYS A 27 -22.06 -14.23 9.57
N LEU A 28 -21.08 -15.03 9.96
CA LEU A 28 -20.26 -15.80 9.03
C LEU A 28 -21.07 -16.88 8.31
N SER A 29 -21.99 -17.55 9.01
CA SER A 29 -22.86 -18.60 8.45
C SER A 29 -23.92 -18.06 7.49
N LYS A 30 -24.32 -16.80 7.66
CA LYS A 30 -25.31 -16.09 6.83
C LYS A 30 -24.66 -15.27 5.72
N SER A 31 -23.34 -15.25 5.64
CA SER A 31 -22.63 -14.60 4.54
C SER A 31 -22.73 -15.49 3.30
N ASP A 32 -23.87 -15.43 2.62
CA ASP A 32 -23.94 -15.82 1.22
C ASP A 32 -22.90 -15.01 0.44
N SER A 33 -22.23 -15.67 -0.50
CA SER A 33 -21.15 -15.14 -1.35
C SER A 33 -21.58 -14.02 -2.31
N ASP A 34 -22.72 -13.38 -2.05
CA ASP A 34 -23.36 -12.36 -2.88
C ASP A 34 -23.56 -11.04 -2.12
N THR A 35 -22.62 -10.70 -1.25
CA THR A 35 -22.54 -9.32 -0.77
C THR A 35 -22.03 -8.48 -1.93
N THR A 36 -22.84 -7.52 -2.36
CA THR A 36 -22.55 -6.44 -3.30
C THR A 36 -21.10 -5.99 -3.15
N ARG A 37 -20.17 -6.62 -3.89
CA ARG A 37 -18.80 -6.14 -4.00
C ARG A 37 -18.95 -4.83 -4.75
N GLY A 38 -19.00 -3.71 -4.03
CA GLY A 38 -18.82 -2.40 -4.65
C GLY A 38 -17.63 -2.55 -5.58
N ALA A 39 -17.84 -2.27 -6.88
CA ALA A 39 -16.90 -2.68 -7.92
C ALA A 39 -15.48 -2.28 -7.51
N ALA A 40 -14.62 -3.28 -7.32
CA ALA A 40 -13.23 -3.08 -6.92
C ALA A 40 -12.60 -2.03 -7.86
N ARG A 41 -12.25 -0.87 -7.31
CA ARG A 41 -11.82 0.26 -8.14
C ARG A 41 -10.37 0.05 -8.52
N LEU A 42 -10.05 0.22 -9.80
CA LEU A 42 -8.67 0.32 -10.24
C LEU A 42 -8.18 1.77 -10.10
N HIS A 43 -7.19 1.99 -9.25
CA HIS A 43 -6.50 3.25 -9.07
C HIS A 43 -5.21 3.25 -9.88
N ARG A 44 -5.09 4.19 -10.83
CA ARG A 44 -3.85 4.45 -11.56
C ARG A 44 -3.06 5.52 -10.83
N ILE A 45 -1.93 5.17 -10.25
CA ILE A 45 -1.16 6.05 -9.38
C ILE A 45 0.12 6.47 -10.09
N PRO A 46 0.31 7.78 -10.42
CA PRO A 46 1.55 8.27 -11.01
C PRO A 46 2.71 8.12 -10.02
N VAL A 47 3.87 7.67 -10.52
CA VAL A 47 5.09 7.50 -9.74
C VAL A 47 6.29 7.98 -10.53
N TRP A 48 7.05 8.89 -9.95
CA TRP A 48 8.36 9.26 -10.44
C TRP A 48 9.40 8.29 -9.88
N TYR A 49 9.95 7.44 -10.76
CA TYR A 49 11.03 6.50 -10.43
C TYR A 49 12.38 7.11 -10.79
N SER A 50 13.26 7.27 -9.81
CA SER A 50 14.65 7.70 -10.00
C SER A 50 15.44 7.43 -8.72
N THR A 51 16.76 7.50 -8.75
CA THR A 51 17.58 7.45 -7.52
C THR A 51 17.35 8.66 -6.60
N ASN A 52 16.82 9.77 -7.11
CA ASN A 52 16.47 10.96 -6.32
C ASN A 52 15.15 10.78 -5.57
N SER A 53 14.14 10.20 -6.23
CA SER A 53 12.80 9.94 -5.67
C SER A 53 12.70 8.60 -4.94
N GLY A 54 13.59 7.67 -5.27
CA GLY A 54 13.67 6.31 -4.78
C GLY A 54 15.13 5.90 -4.54
N PRO A 55 15.74 6.28 -3.41
CA PRO A 55 17.17 6.05 -3.15
C PRO A 55 17.57 4.58 -3.08
N ASP A 56 16.62 3.64 -2.95
CA ASP A 56 16.90 2.20 -2.93
C ASP A 56 16.62 1.51 -4.27
N LEU A 57 16.15 2.24 -5.30
CA LEU A 57 15.80 1.67 -6.60
C LEU A 57 16.98 0.90 -7.23
N GLU A 58 18.18 1.48 -7.19
CA GLU A 58 19.40 0.82 -7.69
C GLU A 58 19.77 -0.42 -6.84
N ALA A 59 19.56 -0.36 -5.52
CA ALA A 59 19.84 -1.48 -4.63
C ALA A 59 18.88 -2.66 -4.89
N VAL A 60 17.61 -2.39 -5.17
CA VAL A 60 16.62 -3.40 -5.59
C VAL A 60 17.03 -4.03 -6.91
N ALA A 61 17.39 -3.22 -7.92
CA ALA A 61 17.86 -3.71 -9.21
C ALA A 61 19.09 -4.63 -9.07
N ARG A 62 20.07 -4.19 -8.28
CA ARG A 62 21.29 -4.96 -8.00
C ARG A 62 21.02 -6.27 -7.25
N HIS A 63 20.12 -6.24 -6.26
CA HIS A 63 19.72 -7.45 -5.52
C HIS A 63 19.04 -8.48 -6.43
N ALA A 64 18.22 -8.00 -7.35
CA ALA A 64 17.50 -8.80 -8.33
C ALA A 64 18.36 -9.27 -9.52
N GLY A 65 19.53 -8.67 -9.74
CA GLY A 65 20.38 -8.97 -10.90
C GLY A 65 19.81 -8.46 -12.23
N ILE A 66 18.99 -7.40 -12.20
CA ILE A 66 18.34 -6.79 -13.36
C ILE A 66 18.62 -5.28 -13.41
N THR A 67 18.21 -4.63 -14.49
CA THR A 67 18.34 -3.17 -14.65
C THR A 67 17.27 -2.41 -13.85
N ILE A 68 17.53 -1.12 -13.60
CA ILE A 68 16.52 -0.22 -12.99
C ILE A 68 15.25 -0.18 -13.84
N ASP A 69 15.38 -0.10 -15.16
CA ASP A 69 14.25 -0.05 -16.08
C ASP A 69 13.39 -1.31 -15.99
N GLU A 70 14.01 -2.48 -15.81
CA GLU A 70 13.27 -3.72 -15.56
C GLU A 70 12.54 -3.72 -14.21
N VAL A 71 13.13 -3.17 -13.15
CA VAL A 71 12.43 -3.00 -11.86
C VAL A 71 11.20 -2.10 -12.04
N ILE A 72 11.37 -0.95 -12.70
CA ILE A 72 10.29 -0.01 -12.98
C ILE A 72 9.19 -0.69 -13.81
N ARG A 73 9.56 -1.40 -14.86
CA ARG A 73 8.62 -2.11 -15.73
C ARG A 73 7.84 -3.18 -14.96
N ILE A 74 8.52 -4.06 -14.23
CA ILE A 74 7.88 -5.11 -13.43
C ILE A 74 6.92 -4.50 -12.40
N HIS A 75 7.37 -3.47 -11.68
CA HIS A 75 6.54 -2.83 -10.67
C HIS A 75 5.34 -2.07 -11.26
N SER A 76 5.49 -1.43 -12.41
CA SER A 76 4.42 -0.63 -13.03
C SER A 76 3.38 -1.45 -13.82
N GLU A 77 3.81 -2.55 -14.44
CA GLU A 77 2.92 -3.44 -15.20
C GLU A 77 2.07 -4.34 -14.29
N THR A 78 2.48 -4.52 -13.03
CA THR A 78 1.76 -5.32 -12.05
C THR A 78 0.51 -4.61 -11.54
N ARG A 79 -0.61 -5.35 -11.47
CA ARG A 79 -1.83 -4.91 -10.76
C ARG A 79 -1.78 -5.47 -9.34
N TYR A 80 -1.75 -4.58 -8.36
CA TYR A 80 -1.68 -4.96 -6.95
C TYR A 80 -3.04 -4.89 -6.29
N LEU A 81 -3.36 -5.86 -5.44
CA LEU A 81 -4.56 -5.84 -4.62
C LEU A 81 -4.27 -5.12 -3.30
N VAL A 82 -5.18 -4.25 -2.86
CA VAL A 82 -5.17 -3.69 -1.52
C VAL A 82 -5.66 -4.76 -0.55
N TYR A 83 -4.73 -5.44 0.13
CA TYR A 83 -5.07 -6.50 1.06
C TYR A 83 -5.52 -5.97 2.43
N ALA A 84 -4.87 -4.90 2.91
CA ALA A 84 -5.16 -4.33 4.21
C ALA A 84 -4.83 -2.83 4.22
N LEU A 85 -5.54 -2.11 5.08
CA LEU A 85 -5.20 -0.75 5.49
C LEU A 85 -4.75 -0.79 6.95
N GLY A 86 -3.70 -0.05 7.31
CA GLY A 86 -3.16 -0.05 8.66
C GLY A 86 -1.78 0.58 8.73
N PHE A 87 -1.07 0.50 9.87
CA PHE A 87 0.18 1.23 10.19
C PHE A 87 -0.01 2.75 10.38
N ALA A 88 -0.63 3.42 9.43
CA ALA A 88 -1.02 4.84 9.53
C ALA A 88 -2.32 5.08 8.75
N PRO A 89 -3.07 6.16 9.04
CA PRO A 89 -4.23 6.52 8.25
C PRO A 89 -3.89 6.62 6.76
N GLY A 90 -4.60 5.85 5.92
CA GLY A 90 -4.40 5.80 4.47
C GLY A 90 -3.22 4.94 3.97
N PHE A 91 -2.47 4.27 4.84
CA PHE A 91 -1.40 3.37 4.42
C PHE A 91 -2.00 2.02 4.00
N ALA A 92 -1.76 1.65 2.75
CA ALA A 92 -2.29 0.45 2.13
C ALA A 92 -1.15 -0.56 1.87
N PHE A 93 -1.34 -1.79 2.32
CA PHE A 93 -0.46 -2.90 1.99
C PHE A 93 -0.92 -3.54 0.69
N LEU A 94 -0.07 -3.42 -0.34
CA LEU A 94 -0.34 -3.86 -1.69
C LEU A 94 0.46 -5.14 -1.98
N GLY A 95 -0.17 -6.11 -2.62
CA GLY A 95 0.53 -7.31 -3.05
C GLY A 95 -0.25 -8.15 -4.06
N GLU A 96 0.33 -9.26 -4.51
CA GLU A 96 1.73 -9.64 -4.27
C GLU A 96 2.67 -8.99 -5.29
N THR A 97 3.82 -8.52 -4.82
CA THR A 97 4.90 -8.05 -5.69
C THR A 97 5.61 -9.23 -6.35
N ASP A 98 5.94 -9.11 -7.63
CA ASP A 98 6.71 -10.12 -8.38
C ASP A 98 8.00 -10.52 -7.63
N GLU A 99 8.30 -11.83 -7.58
CA GLU A 99 9.48 -12.36 -6.88
C GLU A 99 10.79 -11.76 -7.37
N ARG A 100 10.85 -11.39 -8.66
CA ARG A 100 12.05 -10.81 -9.27
C ARG A 100 12.46 -9.48 -8.66
N ILE A 101 11.53 -8.73 -8.08
CA ILE A 101 11.82 -7.42 -7.43
C ILE A 101 11.55 -7.44 -5.93
N ALA A 102 11.23 -8.62 -5.37
CA ALA A 102 11.04 -8.78 -3.94
C ALA A 102 12.39 -8.60 -3.23
N MET A 103 12.44 -7.69 -2.25
CA MET A 103 13.65 -7.40 -1.50
C MET A 103 13.33 -7.25 -0.01
N PRO A 104 14.09 -7.87 0.91
CA PRO A 104 13.85 -7.71 2.34
C PRO A 104 13.88 -6.25 2.80
N ARG A 105 13.13 -5.94 3.85
CA ARG A 105 13.24 -4.65 4.54
C ARG A 105 14.67 -4.42 5.03
N LYS A 106 15.08 -3.15 5.11
CA LYS A 106 16.35 -2.76 5.73
C LYS A 106 16.43 -3.25 7.17
N GLN A 107 17.63 -3.65 7.58
CA GLN A 107 17.92 -4.04 8.97
C GLN A 107 17.73 -2.86 9.92
N THR A 108 18.24 -1.68 9.54
CA THR A 108 18.04 -0.43 10.27
C THR A 108 17.02 0.44 9.53
N PRO A 109 15.84 0.72 10.12
CA PRO A 109 14.84 1.58 9.47
C PRO A 109 15.32 3.03 9.40
N ARG A 110 14.82 3.77 8.40
CA ARG A 110 14.99 5.22 8.34
C ARG A 110 14.15 5.86 9.43
N ALA A 111 14.72 6.86 10.10
CA ALA A 111 13.97 7.69 11.05
C ALA A 111 12.85 8.49 10.35
N ARG A 112 13.05 8.82 9.07
CA ARG A 112 12.15 9.65 8.28
C ARG A 112 12.05 9.13 6.85
N VAL A 113 10.84 8.75 6.45
CA VAL A 113 10.43 8.43 5.08
C VAL A 113 9.44 9.49 4.65
N PRO A 114 9.67 10.22 3.54
CA PRO A 114 8.76 11.25 3.06
C PRO A 114 7.36 10.70 2.71
N ALA A 115 6.33 11.52 2.89
CA ALA A 115 5.01 11.23 2.36
C ALA A 115 5.06 11.08 0.82
N GLY A 116 4.22 10.19 0.28
CA GLY A 116 4.21 9.82 -1.13
C GLY A 116 5.25 8.78 -1.52
N SER A 117 6.18 8.39 -0.63
CA SER A 117 7.23 7.42 -0.97
C SER A 117 6.61 6.07 -1.35
N VAL A 118 6.99 5.55 -2.52
CA VAL A 118 6.61 4.23 -3.00
C VAL A 118 7.72 3.25 -2.62
N ALA A 119 7.38 2.13 -2.01
CA ALA A 119 8.37 1.26 -1.41
C ALA A 119 8.03 -0.23 -1.50
N ILE A 120 9.06 -1.08 -1.51
CA ILE A 120 8.96 -2.54 -1.48
C ILE A 120 9.51 -3.10 -0.16
N ALA A 121 8.85 -4.11 0.40
CA ALA A 121 9.42 -4.99 1.41
C ALA A 121 8.93 -6.43 1.22
N ASN A 122 9.87 -7.35 1.08
CA ASN A 122 9.59 -8.73 0.68
C ASN A 122 8.70 -8.74 -0.58
N ARG A 123 7.58 -9.47 -0.54
CA ARG A 123 6.59 -9.56 -1.62
C ARG A 123 5.47 -8.51 -1.54
N GLN A 124 5.72 -7.39 -0.86
CA GLN A 124 4.73 -6.32 -0.70
C GLN A 124 5.26 -5.00 -1.27
N THR A 125 4.35 -4.16 -1.73
CA THR A 125 4.61 -2.76 -2.07
C THR A 125 3.60 -1.86 -1.34
N ALA A 126 3.93 -0.58 -1.19
CA ALA A 126 3.09 0.38 -0.49
C ALA A 126 3.46 1.81 -0.91
N ILE A 127 2.57 2.73 -0.54
CA ILE A 127 2.83 4.17 -0.62
C ILE A 127 2.67 4.72 0.79
N TYR A 128 3.66 5.44 1.28
CA TYR A 128 3.61 6.11 2.57
C TYR A 128 2.67 7.33 2.48
N PRO A 129 1.52 7.37 3.20
CA PRO A 129 0.58 8.49 3.09
C PRO A 129 1.06 9.75 3.83
N LEU A 130 1.95 9.58 4.80
CA LEU A 130 2.46 10.60 5.71
C LEU A 130 3.94 10.35 6.00
N GLU A 131 4.65 11.39 6.43
CA GLU A 131 6.04 11.25 6.89
C GLU A 131 6.08 10.35 8.14
N SER A 132 6.89 9.30 8.11
CA SER A 132 6.99 8.33 9.21
C SER A 132 8.31 7.56 9.16
N PRO A 133 8.76 6.91 10.26
CA PRO A 133 9.89 5.99 10.20
C PRO A 133 9.53 4.74 9.38
N GLY A 134 10.50 4.17 8.67
CA GLY A 134 10.25 3.02 7.79
C GLY A 134 11.50 2.31 7.31
N GLY A 135 11.43 0.98 7.25
CA GLY A 135 12.52 0.12 6.77
C GLY A 135 12.32 -0.41 5.35
N TRP A 136 11.31 0.04 4.61
CA TRP A 136 11.05 -0.47 3.26
C TRP A 136 12.04 0.14 2.25
N GLN A 137 12.29 -0.57 1.16
CA GLN A 137 13.15 -0.11 0.08
C GLN A 137 12.40 0.92 -0.74
N LEU A 138 12.82 2.18 -0.70
CA LEU A 138 12.17 3.30 -1.39
C LEU A 138 12.57 3.31 -2.86
N ILE A 139 11.60 3.13 -3.76
CA ILE A 139 11.82 2.95 -5.20
C ILE A 139 11.29 4.10 -6.06
N GLY A 140 10.45 4.98 -5.50
CA GLY A 140 9.95 6.16 -6.21
C GLY A 140 9.07 7.03 -5.33
N LEU A 141 8.46 8.05 -5.94
CA LEU A 141 7.64 9.03 -5.23
C LEU A 141 6.36 9.31 -6.02
N SER A 142 5.22 9.36 -5.31
CA SER A 142 3.91 9.67 -5.89
C SER A 142 3.38 11.00 -5.35
N PRO A 143 2.76 11.85 -6.19
CA PRO A 143 2.14 13.09 -5.75
C PRO A 143 0.74 12.86 -5.14
N VAL A 144 0.21 11.63 -5.23
CA VAL A 144 -1.17 11.32 -4.82
C VAL A 144 -1.31 11.37 -3.30
N ARG A 145 -2.24 12.19 -2.82
CA ARG A 145 -2.66 12.18 -1.40
C ARG A 145 -3.58 10.99 -1.14
N LEU A 146 -3.06 9.99 -0.43
CA LEU A 146 -3.82 8.79 -0.04
C LEU A 146 -4.71 8.99 1.19
N PHE A 147 -4.41 10.00 1.98
CA PHE A 147 -5.14 10.33 3.20
C PHE A 147 -5.62 11.78 3.15
N ASN A 148 -6.90 11.98 3.47
CA ASN A 148 -7.50 13.29 3.66
C ASN A 148 -8.42 13.22 4.90
N PRO A 149 -8.36 14.16 5.87
CA PRO A 149 -9.26 14.16 7.03
C PRO A 149 -10.76 14.09 6.69
N GLN A 150 -11.18 14.67 5.56
CA GLN A 150 -12.57 14.58 5.10
C GLN A 150 -12.91 13.23 4.43
N ASN A 151 -11.91 12.51 3.91
CA ASN A 151 -12.08 11.25 3.20
C ASN A 151 -10.94 10.31 3.59
N LEU A 152 -11.14 9.62 4.73
CA LEU A 152 -10.14 8.93 5.56
C LEU A 152 -9.17 8.01 4.82
N SER A 153 -9.49 7.51 3.63
CA SER A 153 -8.51 6.88 2.75
C SER A 153 -9.01 6.88 1.30
N LEU A 154 -8.10 7.14 0.35
CA LEU A 154 -8.38 6.99 -1.08
C LEU A 154 -8.57 5.52 -1.47
N LEU A 155 -7.80 4.62 -0.84
CA LEU A 155 -7.77 3.19 -1.16
C LEU A 155 -8.62 2.42 -0.15
N LYS A 156 -9.33 1.39 -0.63
CA LYS A 156 -10.11 0.47 0.22
C LYS A 156 -9.61 -0.96 0.06
N THR A 157 -9.76 -1.77 1.11
CA THR A 157 -9.50 -3.21 1.00
C THR A 157 -10.32 -3.80 -0.15
N GLY A 158 -9.65 -4.54 -1.04
CA GLY A 158 -10.24 -5.10 -2.25
C GLY A 158 -10.08 -4.23 -3.51
N ASP A 159 -9.68 -2.95 -3.39
CA ASP A 159 -9.32 -2.14 -4.56
C ASP A 159 -8.05 -2.67 -5.23
N ALA A 160 -7.86 -2.31 -6.50
CA ALA A 160 -6.64 -2.58 -7.25
C ALA A 160 -5.84 -1.29 -7.47
N VAL A 161 -4.52 -1.40 -7.44
CA VAL A 161 -3.59 -0.31 -7.75
C VAL A 161 -2.71 -0.74 -8.93
N GLN A 162 -2.57 0.15 -9.91
CA GLN A 162 -1.55 0.05 -10.94
C GLN A 162 -0.71 1.32 -10.92
N PHE A 163 0.61 1.18 -10.82
CA PHE A 163 1.52 2.31 -10.84
C PHE A 163 1.82 2.73 -12.28
N CYS A 164 1.85 4.04 -12.52
CA CYS A 164 2.10 4.62 -13.83
C CYS A 164 3.38 5.46 -13.76
N PRO A 165 4.47 5.05 -14.41
CA PRO A 165 5.70 5.83 -14.44
C PRO A 165 5.44 7.21 -15.05
N VAL A 166 5.96 8.25 -14.39
CA VAL A 166 5.93 9.64 -14.88
C VAL A 166 7.31 10.27 -14.77
N THR A 167 7.54 11.29 -15.56
CA THR A 167 8.75 12.11 -15.50
C THR A 167 8.79 12.98 -14.24
N GLU A 168 9.97 13.49 -13.90
CA GLU A 168 10.13 14.45 -12.81
C GLU A 168 9.29 15.72 -13.03
N ALA A 169 9.20 16.22 -14.26
CA ALA A 169 8.44 17.42 -14.60
C ALA A 169 6.94 17.20 -14.34
N GLU A 170 6.37 16.10 -14.85
CA GLU A 170 4.97 15.73 -14.63
C GLU A 170 4.67 15.52 -13.13
N TYR A 171 5.58 14.87 -12.40
CA TYR A 171 5.47 14.73 -10.94
C TYR A 171 5.40 16.09 -10.24
N ARG A 172 6.31 17.02 -10.60
CA ARG A 172 6.36 18.36 -9.99
C ARG A 172 5.12 19.18 -10.32
N GLU A 173 4.60 19.08 -11.53
CA GLU A 173 3.35 19.73 -11.93
C GLU A 173 2.17 19.22 -11.10
N MET A 174 2.02 17.89 -10.98
CA MET A 174 0.96 17.27 -10.17
C MET A 174 1.09 17.60 -8.68
N ALA A 175 2.31 17.60 -8.15
CA ALA A 175 2.58 17.91 -6.74
C ALA A 175 2.35 19.40 -6.42
N GLY A 176 2.70 20.30 -7.34
CA GLY A 176 2.54 21.74 -7.22
C GLY A 176 1.12 22.24 -7.45
N GLY A 177 0.28 21.48 -8.16
CA GLY A 177 -1.12 21.82 -8.47
C GLY A 177 -2.10 21.77 -7.29
N THR A 178 -1.62 21.65 -6.05
CA THR A 178 -2.45 21.85 -4.85
C THR A 178 -2.12 23.20 -4.22
N SER A 179 -2.68 24.27 -4.79
CA SER A 179 -2.89 25.57 -4.12
C SER A 179 -4.38 25.80 -3.96
#